data_AF-A0A8W7PRH8-F1
#
_entry.id   AF-A0A8W7PRH8-F1
#
_cell.length_a   1.000
_cell.length_b   1.000
_cell.length_c   1.000
_cell.angle_alpha   90.00
_cell.angle_beta   90.00
_cell.angle_gamma   90.00
#
_symmetry.space_group_name_H-M   'P 1'
#
loop_
_entity.id
_entity.type
_entity.pdbx_description
1 polymer ?
#
loop_
_entity_poly.entity_id
_entity_poly.type
_entity_poly.pdbx_seq_one_letter_code
_entity_poly.pdbx_strand_id
1 'polypeptide(L)'
;LSGVWVRNGLQIKGQAMTYIQANFCNSMVDMDLFFLQICATQLPPNLFVSECILMFGVEDWLGMSVLSTPPEMEQDSMLEGLLTFLATLITSRINLGNDETTQCMIEISALLATGEKTHSQLLELMPERSGNAHTRNFERYLKELSIYRPPPVGSENLEQGLFMPVPAVWERHYDPLHVLLRAVHRRDFQNSLDRFGAYVKQAGKMPRSGNLWPPFRLPGSCGPAYSDPGALLGSRILHATLLAIFYRAVHKHNVSEHLLALAVFLLEMAVC
;
A
#
# COMPACT_ATOMS: atom_id res chain seq x y z
N LEU A 1 -2.28 9.02 -7.17
CA LEU A 1 -2.18 8.85 -8.64
C LEU A 1 -2.52 10.16 -9.35
N SER A 2 -1.60 10.62 -10.20
CA SER A 2 -1.45 11.99 -10.70
C SER A 2 -2.40 12.45 -11.81
N GLY A 3 -3.63 11.94 -11.89
CA GLY A 3 -4.60 12.44 -12.87
C GLY A 3 -4.28 12.17 -14.37
N VAL A 4 -3.10 11.65 -14.72
CA VAL A 4 -2.67 11.32 -16.10
C VAL A 4 -3.70 10.45 -16.81
N TRP A 5 -4.30 9.50 -16.08
CA TRP A 5 -5.32 8.58 -16.59
C TRP A 5 -6.74 9.19 -16.66
N VAL A 6 -6.99 10.29 -15.96
CA VAL A 6 -8.31 10.96 -15.94
C VAL A 6 -8.62 11.57 -17.31
N ARG A 7 -7.58 11.94 -18.08
CA ARG A 7 -7.71 12.39 -19.48
C ARG A 7 -8.14 11.27 -20.45
N ASN A 8 -7.95 10.01 -20.09
CA ASN A 8 -8.26 8.86 -20.94
C ASN A 8 -9.70 8.32 -20.76
N GLY A 9 -10.54 9.04 -20.00
CA GLY A 9 -11.98 8.78 -19.92
C GLY A 9 -12.40 7.63 -18.99
N LEU A 10 -13.71 7.43 -18.89
CA LEU A 10 -14.34 6.44 -17.99
C LEU A 10 -13.92 4.99 -18.28
N GLN A 11 -13.51 4.68 -19.51
CA GLN A 11 -13.12 3.33 -19.91
C GLN A 11 -11.84 2.86 -19.20
N ILE A 12 -10.81 3.71 -19.13
CA ILE A 12 -9.57 3.37 -18.42
C ILE A 12 -9.84 3.23 -16.93
N LYS A 13 -10.72 4.08 -16.36
CA LYS A 13 -11.15 3.90 -14.97
C LYS A 13 -11.79 2.53 -14.78
N GLY A 14 -12.70 2.12 -15.67
CA GLY A 14 -13.31 0.78 -15.66
C GLY A 14 -12.27 -0.34 -15.68
N GLN A 15 -11.32 -0.28 -16.61
CA GLN A 15 -10.24 -1.26 -16.72
C GLN A 15 -9.37 -1.32 -15.46
N ALA A 16 -8.99 -0.17 -14.91
CA ALA A 16 -8.22 -0.11 -13.67
C ALA A 16 -8.99 -0.71 -12.48
N MET A 17 -10.31 -0.51 -12.40
CA MET A 17 -11.14 -1.16 -11.38
C MET A 17 -11.11 -2.68 -11.55
N THR A 18 -11.32 -3.20 -12.77
CA THR A 18 -11.25 -4.64 -13.05
C THR A 18 -9.86 -5.22 -12.72
N TYR A 19 -8.80 -4.48 -12.99
CA TYR A 19 -7.42 -4.92 -12.82
C TYR A 19 -7.03 -5.26 -11.37
N ILE A 20 -7.65 -4.59 -10.40
CA ILE A 20 -7.41 -4.79 -8.96
C ILE A 20 -8.56 -5.48 -8.23
N GLN A 21 -9.67 -5.79 -8.92
CA GLN A 21 -10.81 -6.49 -8.33
C GLN A 21 -10.40 -7.88 -7.81
N ALA A 22 -11.02 -8.30 -6.71
CA ALA A 22 -10.72 -9.55 -6.03
C ALA A 22 -10.69 -10.78 -6.96
N ASN A 23 -11.61 -10.85 -7.92
CA ASN A 23 -11.72 -11.97 -8.86
C ASN A 23 -10.55 -12.06 -9.85
N PHE A 24 -9.84 -10.94 -10.09
CA PHE A 24 -8.81 -10.86 -11.13
C PHE A 24 -7.42 -10.53 -10.61
N CYS A 25 -7.32 -9.93 -9.42
CA CYS A 25 -6.06 -9.38 -8.91
C CYS A 25 -4.92 -10.41 -8.85
N ASN A 26 -5.23 -11.67 -8.48
CA ASN A 26 -4.27 -12.77 -8.44
C ASN A 26 -3.62 -13.07 -9.80
N SER A 27 -4.29 -12.77 -10.92
CA SER A 27 -3.81 -13.00 -12.29
C SER A 27 -3.41 -11.72 -13.03
N MET A 28 -3.61 -10.56 -12.40
CA MET A 28 -3.36 -9.24 -12.98
C MET A 28 -2.34 -8.48 -12.14
N VAL A 29 -2.78 -7.53 -11.30
CA VAL A 29 -1.88 -6.68 -10.50
C VAL A 29 -0.85 -7.46 -9.69
N ASP A 30 -1.20 -8.62 -9.13
CA ASP A 30 -0.27 -9.41 -8.32
C ASP A 30 0.79 -10.11 -9.17
N MET A 31 0.43 -10.54 -10.38
CA MET A 31 1.37 -11.15 -11.32
C MET A 31 2.27 -10.13 -11.98
N ASP A 32 1.73 -8.97 -12.37
CA ASP A 32 2.52 -7.89 -12.96
C ASP A 32 3.50 -7.32 -11.93
N LEU A 33 3.07 -7.13 -10.68
CA LEU A 33 3.98 -6.76 -9.59
C LEU A 33 5.07 -7.81 -9.40
N PHE A 34 4.71 -9.10 -9.39
CA PHE A 34 5.67 -10.18 -9.29
C PHE A 34 6.69 -10.18 -10.44
N PHE A 35 6.26 -10.02 -11.69
CA PHE A 35 7.17 -9.95 -12.82
C PHE A 35 8.09 -8.73 -12.76
N LEU A 36 7.59 -7.58 -12.31
CA LEU A 36 8.42 -6.40 -12.06
C LEU A 36 9.44 -6.65 -10.94
N GLN A 37 9.07 -7.38 -9.89
CA GLN A 37 10.01 -7.81 -8.85
C GLN A 37 11.09 -8.74 -9.42
N ILE A 38 10.74 -9.69 -10.29
CA ILE A 38 11.73 -10.52 -10.99
C ILE A 38 12.68 -9.63 -11.80
N CYS A 39 12.16 -8.72 -12.63
CA CYS A 39 12.99 -7.76 -13.38
C CYS A 39 13.93 -6.94 -12.48
N ALA A 40 13.43 -6.47 -11.34
CA ALA A 40 14.22 -5.72 -10.35
C ALA A 40 15.40 -6.53 -9.80
N THR A 41 15.27 -7.85 -9.69
CA THR A 41 16.36 -8.73 -9.23
C THR A 41 17.37 -9.08 -10.34
N GLN A 42 16.98 -8.95 -11.61
CA GLN A 42 17.83 -9.30 -12.75
C GLN A 42 18.58 -8.09 -13.33
N LEU A 43 18.11 -6.87 -13.06
CA LEU A 43 18.71 -5.64 -13.57
C LEU A 43 19.63 -5.00 -12.52
N PRO A 44 20.70 -4.28 -12.94
CA PRO A 44 21.48 -3.46 -12.02
C PRO A 44 20.56 -2.47 -11.27
N PRO A 45 20.66 -2.35 -9.94
CA PRO A 45 19.79 -1.48 -9.14
C PRO A 45 19.69 -0.03 -9.62
N ASN A 46 20.82 0.54 -10.04
CA ASN A 46 20.85 1.89 -10.58
C ASN A 46 20.05 1.99 -11.89
N LEU A 47 20.19 1.01 -12.80
CA LEU A 47 19.46 1.02 -14.06
C LEU A 47 17.96 0.95 -13.80
N PHE A 48 17.50 -0.01 -12.98
CA PHE A 48 16.08 -0.17 -12.68
C PHE A 48 15.46 1.10 -12.07
N VAL A 49 16.12 1.70 -11.07
CA VAL A 49 15.62 2.92 -10.42
C VAL A 49 15.63 4.10 -11.39
N SER A 50 16.63 4.21 -12.27
CA SER A 50 16.67 5.26 -13.31
C SER A 50 15.50 5.14 -14.27
N GLU A 51 15.20 3.92 -14.75
CA GLU A 51 14.04 3.67 -15.61
C GLU A 51 12.73 3.98 -14.90
N CYS A 52 12.60 3.68 -13.60
CA CYS A 52 11.43 4.08 -12.84
C CYS A 52 11.29 5.61 -12.79
N ILE A 53 12.37 6.34 -12.51
CA ILE A 53 12.36 7.81 -12.48
C ILE A 53 11.90 8.39 -13.82
N LEU A 54 12.43 7.86 -14.93
CA LEU A 54 12.04 8.21 -16.30
C LEU A 54 10.54 7.95 -16.54
N MET A 55 10.06 6.75 -16.19
CA MET A 55 8.66 6.35 -16.39
C MET A 55 7.68 7.18 -15.56
N PHE A 56 8.07 7.61 -14.37
CA PHE A 56 7.28 8.52 -13.54
C PHE A 56 7.46 10.00 -13.92
N GLY A 57 8.44 10.35 -14.78
CA GLY A 57 8.63 11.71 -15.29
C GLY A 57 8.98 12.73 -14.20
N VAL A 58 9.74 12.33 -13.18
CA VAL A 58 10.10 13.16 -12.01
C VAL A 58 11.54 13.67 -12.02
N GLU A 59 12.24 13.53 -13.14
CA GLU A 59 13.64 13.96 -13.30
C GLU A 59 13.83 15.45 -13.00
N ASP A 60 12.95 16.30 -13.51
CA ASP A 60 12.97 17.74 -13.29
C ASP A 60 12.77 18.07 -11.80
N TRP A 61 11.89 17.34 -11.13
CA TRP A 61 11.69 17.50 -9.70
C TRP A 61 12.97 17.15 -8.93
N LEU A 62 13.70 16.11 -9.35
CA LEU A 62 14.95 15.69 -8.72
C LEU A 62 16.13 16.60 -9.08
N GLY A 63 16.00 17.40 -10.14
CA GLY A 63 16.95 18.44 -10.50
C GLY A 63 17.22 19.40 -9.33
N MET A 64 18.51 19.64 -9.06
CA MET A 64 18.96 20.70 -8.14
C MET A 64 18.98 22.09 -8.80
N SER A 65 18.63 22.16 -10.09
CA SER A 65 18.42 23.42 -10.81
C SER A 65 17.34 24.25 -10.12
N VAL A 66 17.47 25.57 -10.20
CA VAL A 66 16.37 26.47 -9.88
C VAL A 66 15.29 26.18 -10.92
N LEU A 67 14.27 25.43 -10.53
CA LEU A 67 13.09 25.26 -11.38
C LEU A 67 12.56 26.67 -11.67
N SER A 68 12.57 27.07 -12.95
CA SER A 68 12.08 28.38 -13.40
C SER A 68 10.59 28.57 -13.08
N THR A 69 9.89 27.46 -12.82
CA THR A 69 8.49 27.36 -12.42
C THR A 69 8.36 26.48 -11.17
N PRO A 70 7.45 26.78 -10.24
CA PRO A 70 7.18 25.89 -9.12
C PRO A 70 6.85 24.47 -9.64
N PRO A 71 7.30 23.39 -8.97
CA PRO A 71 6.84 22.05 -9.33
C PRO A 71 5.30 22.04 -9.26
N GLU A 72 4.66 21.68 -10.36
CA GLU A 72 3.21 21.60 -10.42
C GLU A 72 2.74 20.49 -9.47
N MET A 73 1.51 20.61 -8.93
CA MET A 73 0.91 19.61 -8.02
C MET A 73 0.93 18.17 -8.62
N GLU A 74 1.01 18.08 -9.94
CA GLU A 74 1.17 16.83 -10.69
C GLU A 74 2.54 16.17 -10.44
N GLN A 75 3.63 16.95 -10.33
CA GLN A 75 4.98 16.43 -10.08
C GLN A 75 5.13 15.82 -8.68
N ASP A 76 4.59 16.47 -7.65
CA ASP A 76 4.60 15.92 -6.28
C ASP A 76 3.80 14.61 -6.20
N SER A 77 2.67 14.55 -6.92
CA SER A 77 1.83 13.35 -7.01
C SER A 77 2.51 12.19 -7.75
N MET A 78 3.31 12.49 -8.78
CA MET A 78 4.11 11.49 -9.50
C MET A 78 5.27 10.98 -8.64
N LEU A 79 5.93 11.86 -7.88
CA LEU A 79 7.01 11.46 -6.98
C LEU A 79 6.50 10.61 -5.81
N GLU A 80 5.36 10.96 -5.23
CA GLU A 80 4.65 10.12 -4.27
C GLU A 80 4.33 8.74 -4.89
N GLY A 81 3.88 8.74 -6.14
CA GLY A 81 3.63 7.51 -6.90
C GLY A 81 4.88 6.65 -7.08
N LEU A 82 6.03 7.26 -7.41
CA LEU A 82 7.30 6.57 -7.57
C LEU A 82 7.73 5.91 -6.26
N LEU A 83 7.74 6.64 -5.14
CA LEU A 83 8.16 6.08 -3.86
C LEU A 83 7.19 5.01 -3.36
N THR A 84 5.89 5.22 -3.56
CA THR A 84 4.86 4.21 -3.25
C THR A 84 5.09 2.93 -4.06
N PHE A 85 5.36 3.07 -5.36
CA PHE A 85 5.64 1.95 -6.25
C PHE A 85 6.89 1.18 -5.79
N LEU A 86 8.00 1.88 -5.55
CA LEU A 86 9.23 1.25 -5.07
C LEU A 86 9.03 0.57 -3.72
N ALA A 87 8.34 1.23 -2.78
CA ALA A 87 8.04 0.65 -1.48
C ALA A 87 7.21 -0.64 -1.64
N THR A 88 6.14 -0.60 -2.43
CA THR A 88 5.26 -1.75 -2.69
C THR A 88 6.01 -2.89 -3.39
N LEU A 89 6.84 -2.58 -4.38
CA LEU A 89 7.65 -3.55 -5.11
C LEU A 89 8.67 -4.22 -4.20
N ILE A 90 9.29 -3.47 -3.30
CA ILE A 90 10.31 -4.02 -2.38
C ILE A 90 9.66 -4.82 -1.25
N THR A 91 8.50 -4.41 -0.74
CA THR A 91 7.89 -5.01 0.46
C THR A 91 6.87 -6.10 0.18
N SER A 92 6.22 -6.10 -0.98
CA SER A 92 5.20 -7.12 -1.28
C SER A 92 5.80 -8.52 -1.28
N ARG A 93 5.14 -9.45 -0.59
CA ARG A 93 5.52 -10.87 -0.50
C ARG A 93 4.45 -11.81 -1.06
N ILE A 94 3.42 -11.28 -1.74
CA ILE A 94 2.26 -12.03 -2.25
C ILE A 94 2.68 -13.25 -3.05
N ASN A 95 3.58 -13.07 -4.02
CA ASN A 95 4.15 -14.12 -4.86
C ASN A 95 5.64 -14.36 -4.59
N LEU A 96 6.18 -13.80 -3.50
CA LEU A 96 7.59 -13.86 -3.13
C LEU A 96 7.85 -14.51 -1.77
N GLY A 97 6.86 -15.13 -1.12
CA GLY A 97 7.10 -15.91 0.10
C GLY A 97 5.97 -15.99 1.10
N ASN A 98 4.90 -15.20 0.97
CA ASN A 98 3.74 -15.33 1.85
C ASN A 98 3.11 -16.72 1.71
N ASP A 99 2.92 -17.40 2.82
CA ASP A 99 2.07 -18.58 2.86
C ASP A 99 0.58 -18.19 2.79
N GLU A 100 -0.29 -19.17 2.54
CA GLU A 100 -1.74 -18.95 2.44
C GLU A 100 -2.33 -18.32 3.69
N THR A 101 -1.77 -18.64 4.87
CA THR A 101 -2.23 -18.12 6.16
C THR A 101 -1.94 -16.62 6.26
N THR A 102 -0.68 -16.24 6.03
CA THR A 102 -0.20 -14.87 6.08
C THR A 102 -0.96 -14.01 5.08
N GLN A 103 -1.13 -14.51 3.85
CA GLN A 103 -1.88 -13.79 2.84
C GLN A 103 -3.35 -13.60 3.26
N CYS A 104 -4.02 -14.64 3.74
CA CYS A 104 -5.43 -14.54 4.17
C CYS A 104 -5.59 -13.51 5.31
N MET A 105 -4.67 -13.51 6.28
CA MET A 105 -4.67 -12.52 7.36
C MET A 105 -4.48 -11.09 6.86
N ILE A 106 -3.55 -10.86 5.93
CA ILE A 106 -3.30 -9.54 5.34
C ILE A 106 -4.53 -9.04 4.56
N GLU A 107 -5.15 -9.89 3.74
CA GLU A 107 -6.33 -9.50 2.95
C GLU A 107 -7.53 -9.14 3.85
N ILE A 108 -7.84 -9.99 4.85
CA ILE A 108 -8.93 -9.70 5.81
C ILE A 108 -8.64 -8.40 6.57
N SER A 109 -7.39 -8.21 7.00
CA SER A 109 -6.97 -7.00 7.72
C SER A 109 -7.14 -5.74 6.88
N ALA A 110 -6.74 -5.78 5.61
CA ALA A 110 -6.91 -4.67 4.69
C ALA A 110 -8.39 -4.33 4.47
N LEU A 111 -9.23 -5.34 4.27
CA LEU A 111 -10.67 -5.14 4.10
C LEU A 111 -11.31 -4.48 5.34
N LEU A 112 -11.02 -5.00 6.54
CA LEU A 112 -11.53 -4.45 7.82
C LEU A 112 -11.00 -3.04 8.13
N ALA A 113 -9.78 -2.74 7.66
CA ALA A 113 -9.19 -1.42 7.83
C ALA A 113 -9.95 -0.35 7.03
N THR A 114 -10.43 -0.67 5.82
CA THR A 114 -11.17 0.29 4.97
C THR A 114 -12.59 0.62 5.46
N GLY A 115 -13.19 -0.25 6.28
CA GLY A 115 -14.54 -0.03 6.80
C GLY A 115 -15.13 -1.26 7.48
N GLU A 116 -16.23 -1.05 8.21
CA GLU A 116 -17.04 -2.14 8.76
C GLU A 116 -17.79 -2.82 7.61
N LYS A 117 -17.80 -4.16 7.58
CA LYS A 117 -18.39 -4.95 6.48
C LYS A 117 -19.18 -6.14 7.00
N THR A 118 -20.19 -6.57 6.25
CA THR A 118 -20.89 -7.83 6.52
C THR A 118 -19.99 -9.02 6.16
N HIS A 119 -20.37 -10.21 6.61
CA HIS A 119 -19.69 -11.46 6.23
C HIS A 119 -19.64 -11.64 4.71
N SER A 120 -20.79 -11.46 4.04
CA SER A 120 -20.90 -11.62 2.58
C SER A 120 -20.03 -10.63 1.80
N GLN A 121 -20.00 -9.36 2.24
CA GLN A 121 -19.13 -8.35 1.63
C GLN A 121 -17.65 -8.69 1.77
N LEU A 122 -17.23 -9.21 2.94
CA LEU A 122 -15.85 -9.63 3.14
C LEU A 122 -15.52 -10.81 2.24
N LEU A 123 -16.38 -11.83 2.20
CA LEU A 123 -16.17 -13.02 1.39
C LEU A 123 -16.09 -12.70 -0.12
N GLU A 124 -16.94 -11.79 -0.62
CA GLU A 124 -16.94 -11.35 -2.02
C GLU A 124 -15.68 -10.54 -2.38
N LEU A 125 -15.11 -9.81 -1.43
CA LEU A 125 -13.92 -8.98 -1.65
C LEU A 125 -12.60 -9.73 -1.42
N MET A 126 -12.63 -10.98 -0.95
CA MET A 126 -11.44 -11.80 -0.83
C MET A 126 -10.94 -12.22 -2.22
N PRO A 127 -9.64 -12.09 -2.52
CA PRO A 127 -9.08 -12.54 -3.79
C PRO A 127 -9.43 -14.00 -4.11
N GLU A 128 -9.99 -14.27 -5.30
CA GLU A 128 -10.38 -15.64 -5.67
C GLU A 128 -9.15 -16.54 -5.82
N ARG A 129 -8.96 -17.47 -4.88
CA ARG A 129 -7.95 -18.53 -4.95
C ARG A 129 -8.64 -19.87 -5.11
N SER A 130 -8.12 -20.72 -5.99
CA SER A 130 -8.76 -22.00 -6.31
C SER A 130 -8.85 -22.91 -5.09
N GLY A 131 -10.07 -23.36 -4.75
CA GLY A 131 -10.30 -24.51 -3.85
C GLY A 131 -10.97 -24.21 -2.49
N ASN A 132 -11.52 -25.26 -1.89
CA ASN A 132 -12.31 -25.21 -0.64
C ASN A 132 -11.48 -24.83 0.62
N ALA A 133 -10.15 -24.88 0.55
CA ALA A 133 -9.27 -24.49 1.65
C ALA A 133 -9.37 -22.97 1.94
N HIS A 134 -9.59 -22.18 0.90
CA HIS A 134 -9.72 -20.73 0.99
C HIS A 134 -10.87 -20.32 1.92
N THR A 135 -12.06 -20.91 1.76
CA THR A 135 -13.23 -20.60 2.59
C THR A 135 -13.04 -21.01 4.05
N ARG A 136 -12.40 -22.16 4.32
CA ARG A 136 -12.14 -22.59 5.71
C ARG A 136 -11.14 -21.69 6.42
N ASN A 137 -10.09 -21.25 5.71
CA ASN A 137 -9.11 -20.32 6.25
C ASN A 137 -9.75 -18.95 6.51
N PHE A 138 -10.62 -18.49 5.61
CA PHE A 138 -11.36 -17.24 5.78
C PHE A 138 -12.18 -17.21 7.07
N GLU A 139 -13.04 -18.21 7.34
CA GLU A 139 -13.86 -18.23 8.56
C GLU A 139 -13.03 -18.19 9.84
N ARG A 140 -11.94 -18.96 9.86
CA ARG A 140 -11.02 -19.02 11.00
C ARG A 140 -10.40 -17.65 11.26
N TYR A 141 -9.80 -17.05 10.24
CA TYR A 141 -9.05 -15.81 10.39
C TYR A 141 -9.95 -14.59 10.53
N LEU A 142 -11.16 -14.61 9.94
CA LEU A 142 -12.16 -13.57 10.20
C LEU A 142 -12.51 -13.54 11.69
N LYS A 143 -12.79 -14.70 12.30
CA LYS A 143 -13.07 -14.79 13.74
C LYS A 143 -11.91 -14.32 14.61
N GLU A 144 -10.67 -14.58 14.19
CA GLU A 144 -9.47 -14.17 14.92
C GLU A 144 -9.20 -12.65 14.81
N LEU A 145 -9.41 -12.08 13.63
CA LEU A 145 -9.04 -10.70 13.31
C LEU A 145 -10.17 -9.70 13.55
N SER A 146 -11.36 -10.14 13.96
CA SER A 146 -12.51 -9.25 14.08
C SER A 146 -13.39 -9.46 15.30
N ILE A 147 -14.13 -8.41 15.61
CA ILE A 147 -15.21 -8.38 16.60
C ILE A 147 -16.52 -8.24 15.81
N TYR A 148 -17.44 -9.17 16.03
CA TYR A 148 -18.78 -9.11 15.44
C TYR A 148 -19.65 -8.13 16.24
N ARG A 149 -20.21 -7.13 15.55
CA ARG A 149 -21.23 -6.22 16.06
C ARG A 149 -22.59 -6.69 15.52
N PRO A 150 -23.49 -7.21 16.37
CA PRO A 150 -24.82 -7.60 15.93
C PRO A 150 -25.61 -6.36 15.46
N PRO A 151 -26.65 -6.55 14.62
CA PRO A 151 -27.51 -5.45 14.24
C PRO A 151 -28.24 -4.86 15.46
N PRO A 152 -28.59 -3.56 15.43
CA PRO A 152 -29.31 -2.91 16.52
C PRO A 152 -30.64 -3.61 16.80
N VAL A 153 -30.92 -3.88 18.09
CA VAL A 153 -32.18 -4.47 18.51
C VAL A 153 -33.31 -3.48 18.24
N GLY A 154 -34.32 -3.90 17.47
CA GLY A 154 -35.49 -3.08 17.15
C GLY A 154 -35.35 -2.20 15.90
N SER A 155 -34.34 -2.42 15.05
CA SER A 155 -34.32 -1.78 13.72
C SER A 155 -35.49 -2.29 12.88
N GLU A 156 -36.29 -1.38 12.34
CA GLU A 156 -37.37 -1.70 11.39
C GLU A 156 -36.82 -2.20 10.05
N ASN A 157 -35.54 -1.92 9.77
CA ASN A 157 -34.82 -2.38 8.59
C ASN A 157 -34.04 -3.67 8.91
N LEU A 158 -33.98 -4.58 7.93
CA LEU A 158 -33.15 -5.79 7.99
C LEU A 158 -31.65 -5.41 7.89
N GLU A 159 -31.10 -4.88 8.97
CA GLU A 159 -29.68 -4.59 9.08
C GLU A 159 -28.91 -5.87 9.41
N GLN A 160 -27.78 -6.07 8.74
CA GLN A 160 -26.89 -7.21 9.00
C GLN A 160 -25.82 -6.82 10.02
N GLY A 161 -25.35 -7.79 10.80
CA GLY A 161 -24.22 -7.58 11.70
C GLY A 161 -22.92 -7.31 10.93
N LEU A 162 -22.06 -6.50 11.53
CA LEU A 162 -20.85 -5.98 10.92
C LEU A 162 -19.61 -6.48 11.65
N PHE A 163 -18.54 -6.70 10.91
CA PHE A 163 -17.23 -7.07 11.46
C PHE A 163 -16.33 -5.85 11.57
N MET A 164 -15.67 -5.74 12.71
CA MET A 164 -14.70 -4.67 13.03
C MET A 164 -13.33 -5.27 13.34
N PRO A 165 -12.22 -4.62 13.00
CA PRO A 165 -10.90 -5.12 13.34
C PRO A 165 -10.66 -5.15 14.86
N VAL A 166 -10.04 -6.21 15.36
CA VAL A 166 -9.46 -6.23 16.72
C VAL A 166 -8.22 -5.33 16.80
N PRO A 167 -7.78 -4.87 17.99
CA PRO A 167 -6.54 -4.11 18.15
C PRO A 167 -5.30 -4.74 17.49
N ALA A 168 -5.19 -6.08 17.53
CA ALA A 168 -4.07 -6.80 16.94
C ALA A 168 -3.96 -6.61 15.42
N VAL A 169 -5.06 -6.33 14.72
CA VAL A 169 -5.02 -5.99 13.28
C VAL A 169 -4.16 -4.74 13.07
N TRP A 170 -4.44 -3.67 13.80
CA TRP A 170 -3.69 -2.41 13.67
C TRP A 170 -2.23 -2.55 14.08
N GLU A 171 -1.95 -3.38 15.08
CA GLU A 171 -0.60 -3.55 15.63
C GLU A 171 0.28 -4.51 14.81
N ARG A 172 -0.30 -5.50 14.12
CA ARG A 172 0.48 -6.60 13.50
C ARG A 172 0.22 -6.82 12.01
N HIS A 173 -0.94 -6.45 11.49
CA HIS A 173 -1.38 -6.88 10.15
C HIS A 173 -1.77 -5.74 9.22
N TYR A 174 -2.15 -4.58 9.75
CA TYR A 174 -2.47 -3.40 8.95
C TYR A 174 -1.19 -2.89 8.27
N ASP A 175 -1.23 -2.90 6.94
CA ASP A 175 -0.22 -2.33 6.06
C ASP A 175 -0.88 -1.35 5.08
N PRO A 176 -0.62 -0.04 5.19
CA PRO A 176 -1.13 0.96 4.26
C PRO A 176 -0.76 0.69 2.79
N LEU A 177 0.41 0.11 2.49
CA LEU A 177 0.82 -0.17 1.11
C LEU A 177 -0.05 -1.28 0.50
N HIS A 178 -0.34 -2.34 1.26
CA HIS A 178 -1.25 -3.39 0.81
C HIS A 178 -2.68 -2.88 0.63
N VAL A 179 -3.17 -2.02 1.52
CA VAL A 179 -4.48 -1.37 1.35
C VAL A 179 -4.49 -0.55 0.05
N LEU A 180 -3.43 0.21 -0.22
CA LEU A 180 -3.34 1.02 -1.43
C LEU A 180 -3.24 0.16 -2.70
N LEU A 181 -2.54 -0.97 -2.66
CA LEU A 181 -2.47 -1.96 -3.75
C LEU A 181 -3.85 -2.52 -4.11
N ARG A 182 -4.76 -2.65 -3.12
CA ARG A 182 -6.13 -3.13 -3.30
C ARG A 182 -7.17 -2.00 -3.52
N ALA A 183 -6.78 -0.73 -3.33
CA ALA A 183 -7.73 0.38 -3.27
C ALA A 183 -8.22 0.79 -4.66
N VAL A 184 -9.50 0.53 -4.94
CA VAL A 184 -10.18 1.03 -6.14
C VAL A 184 -10.47 2.52 -6.03
N HIS A 185 -10.84 2.97 -4.84
CA HIS A 185 -11.16 4.35 -4.57
C HIS A 185 -10.18 4.92 -3.55
N ARG A 186 -9.65 6.12 -3.83
CA ARG A 186 -8.74 6.84 -2.92
C ARG A 186 -9.34 7.02 -1.52
N ARG A 187 -10.67 7.12 -1.42
CA ARG A 187 -11.38 7.20 -0.14
C ARG A 187 -11.14 5.98 0.74
N ASP A 188 -10.97 4.79 0.18
CA ASP A 188 -10.82 3.56 0.97
C ASP A 188 -9.46 3.55 1.67
N PHE A 189 -8.42 4.01 0.97
CA PHE A 189 -7.10 4.24 1.57
C PHE A 189 -7.17 5.32 2.67
N GLN A 190 -7.79 6.46 2.40
CA GLN A 190 -7.93 7.53 3.40
C GLN A 190 -8.70 7.06 4.63
N ASN A 191 -9.83 6.37 4.44
CA ASN A 191 -10.62 5.80 5.53
C ASN A 191 -9.78 4.85 6.40
N SER A 192 -8.87 4.07 5.79
CA SER A 192 -7.99 3.18 6.54
C SER A 192 -7.01 3.93 7.44
N LEU A 193 -6.45 5.06 6.97
CA LEU A 193 -5.56 5.92 7.74
C LEU A 193 -6.31 6.62 8.87
N ASP A 194 -7.52 7.12 8.60
CA ASP A 194 -8.35 7.80 9.61
C ASP A 194 -8.75 6.84 10.74
N ARG A 195 -9.11 5.59 10.39
CA ARG A 195 -9.45 4.53 11.35
C ARG A 195 -8.24 4.09 12.16
N PHE A 196 -7.06 3.98 11.53
CA PHE A 196 -5.81 3.76 12.26
C PHE A 196 -5.53 4.89 13.25
N GLY A 197 -5.68 6.16 12.83
CA GLY A 197 -5.54 7.33 13.71
C GLY A 197 -6.51 7.31 14.89
N ALA A 198 -7.77 6.92 14.66
CA ALA A 198 -8.76 6.74 15.72
C ALA A 198 -8.34 5.66 16.73
N TYR A 199 -7.83 4.52 16.24
CA TYR A 199 -7.28 3.45 17.09
C TYR A 199 -6.09 3.97 17.93
N VAL A 200 -5.10 4.63 17.31
CA VAL A 200 -3.91 5.16 18.00
C VAL A 200 -4.30 6.17 19.08
N LYS A 201 -5.29 7.03 18.79
CA LYS A 201 -5.86 7.96 19.77
C LYS A 201 -6.52 7.23 20.94
N GLN A 202 -7.36 6.24 20.67
CA GLN A 202 -8.02 5.45 21.71
C GLN A 202 -7.02 4.67 22.57
N ALA A 203 -5.94 4.18 21.97
CA ALA A 203 -4.87 3.46 22.65
C ALA A 203 -3.90 4.38 23.44
N GLY A 204 -4.08 5.70 23.39
CA GLY A 204 -3.16 6.65 24.05
C GLY A 204 -1.76 6.69 23.44
N LYS A 205 -1.62 6.28 22.16
CA LYS A 205 -0.34 6.15 21.45
C LYS A 205 -0.05 7.31 20.49
N MET A 206 -0.79 8.42 20.59
CA MET A 206 -0.58 9.58 19.72
C MET A 206 0.81 10.20 19.94
N PRO A 207 1.47 10.67 18.87
CA PRO A 207 2.74 11.37 19.01
C PRO A 207 2.56 12.64 19.84
N ARG A 208 3.60 13.00 20.63
CA ARG A 208 3.59 14.22 21.46
C ARG A 208 3.56 15.50 20.62
N SER A 209 4.07 15.43 19.40
CA SER A 209 4.14 16.53 18.43
C SER A 209 4.17 15.96 17.01
N GLY A 210 3.67 16.74 16.04
CA GLY A 210 3.66 16.35 14.64
C GLY A 210 2.46 15.47 14.26
N ASN A 211 2.45 15.03 13.00
CA ASN A 211 1.39 14.20 12.44
C ASN A 211 1.68 12.71 12.67
N LEU A 212 0.63 11.91 12.76
CA LEU A 212 0.75 10.45 12.76
C LEU A 212 1.07 9.98 11.34
N TRP A 213 2.24 9.41 11.13
CA TRP A 213 2.62 8.83 9.85
C TRP A 213 1.96 7.46 9.61
N PRO A 214 1.77 7.07 8.34
CA PRO A 214 1.29 5.73 8.01
C PRO A 214 2.22 4.66 8.59
N PRO A 215 1.68 3.58 9.20
CA PRO A 215 2.47 2.50 9.79
C PRO A 215 2.93 1.51 8.72
N PHE A 216 3.83 1.93 7.83
CA PHE A 216 4.41 1.04 6.82
C PHE A 216 5.11 -0.16 7.46
N ARG A 217 5.00 -1.34 6.83
CA ARG A 217 5.47 -2.61 7.40
C ARG A 217 6.74 -3.09 6.72
N LEU A 218 7.70 -3.50 7.54
CA LEU A 218 8.84 -4.28 7.06
C LEU A 218 8.31 -5.63 6.53
N PRO A 219 8.83 -6.11 5.39
CA PRO A 219 8.38 -7.35 4.80
C PRO A 219 8.88 -8.56 5.59
N GLY A 220 8.16 -9.68 5.46
CA GLY A 220 8.70 -10.98 5.83
C GLY A 220 9.86 -11.41 4.93
N SER A 221 10.53 -12.50 5.29
CA SER A 221 11.61 -13.06 4.48
C SER A 221 11.12 -13.40 3.07
N CYS A 222 11.97 -13.11 2.07
CA CYS A 222 11.76 -13.63 0.72
C CYS A 222 11.85 -15.17 0.75
N GLY A 223 10.99 -15.82 -0.02
CA GLY A 223 10.96 -17.27 -0.15
C GLY A 223 12.28 -17.78 -0.75
N PRO A 224 12.76 -18.97 -0.34
CA PRO A 224 14.10 -19.45 -0.68
C PRO A 224 14.33 -19.71 -2.17
N ALA A 225 13.26 -19.77 -2.96
CA ALA A 225 13.32 -19.94 -4.42
C ALA A 225 13.54 -18.63 -5.19
N TYR A 226 13.49 -17.48 -4.51
CA TYR A 226 13.51 -16.17 -5.14
C TYR A 226 14.63 -15.28 -4.59
N SER A 227 15.07 -14.34 -5.41
CA SER A 227 15.94 -13.25 -4.98
C SER A 227 15.10 -12.11 -4.41
N ASP A 228 15.59 -11.46 -3.35
CA ASP A 228 14.88 -10.34 -2.74
C ASP A 228 15.03 -9.06 -3.58
N PRO A 229 13.92 -8.40 -4.01
CA PRO A 229 13.97 -7.11 -4.70
C PRO A 229 14.53 -5.97 -3.81
N GLY A 230 14.71 -6.20 -2.52
CA GLY A 230 15.42 -5.31 -1.59
C GLY A 230 16.84 -4.94 -2.05
N ALA A 231 17.45 -5.69 -2.97
CA ALA A 231 18.71 -5.28 -3.61
C ALA A 231 18.64 -3.88 -4.27
N LEU A 232 17.44 -3.42 -4.68
CA LEU A 232 17.22 -2.07 -5.18
C LEU A 232 17.56 -0.97 -4.17
N LEU A 233 17.46 -1.27 -2.88
CA LEU A 233 17.77 -0.34 -1.80
C LEU A 233 19.24 0.08 -1.81
N GLY A 234 20.14 -0.73 -2.38
CA GLY A 234 21.55 -0.38 -2.58
C GLY A 234 21.82 0.60 -3.74
N SER A 235 20.79 1.05 -4.45
CA SER A 235 20.92 1.97 -5.58
C SER A 235 21.41 3.35 -5.13
N ARG A 236 22.52 3.82 -5.72
CA ARG A 236 23.02 5.18 -5.48
C ARG A 236 22.05 6.24 -6.02
N ILE A 237 21.30 5.90 -7.07
CA ILE A 237 20.27 6.77 -7.63
C ILE A 237 19.10 6.90 -6.65
N LEU A 238 18.67 5.80 -6.02
CA LEU A 238 17.66 5.86 -4.97
C LEU A 238 18.13 6.75 -3.82
N HIS A 239 19.35 6.56 -3.33
CA HIS A 239 19.90 7.39 -2.25
C HIS A 239 19.99 8.88 -2.63
N ALA A 240 20.38 9.20 -3.86
CA ALA A 240 20.38 10.59 -4.35
C ALA A 240 18.95 11.17 -4.40
N THR A 241 17.97 10.38 -4.83
CA THR A 241 16.55 10.75 -4.83
C THR A 241 16.04 11.04 -3.43
N LEU A 242 16.30 10.15 -2.47
CA LEU A 242 15.91 10.35 -1.07
C LEU A 242 16.59 11.58 -0.46
N LEU A 243 17.87 11.79 -0.74
CA LEU A 243 18.60 12.98 -0.30
C LEU A 243 18.00 14.27 -0.87
N ALA A 244 17.63 14.30 -2.15
CA ALA A 244 16.97 15.45 -2.76
C ALA A 244 15.64 15.79 -2.08
N ILE A 245 14.86 14.75 -1.70
CA ILE A 245 13.60 14.91 -0.95
C ILE A 245 13.87 15.54 0.42
N PHE A 246 14.80 14.99 1.19
CA PHE A 246 15.14 15.54 2.52
C PHE A 246 15.70 16.95 2.44
N TYR A 247 16.56 17.23 1.46
CA TYR A 247 17.09 18.57 1.24
C TYR A 247 15.96 19.58 0.99
N ARG A 248 14.99 19.24 0.12
CA ARG A 248 13.84 20.12 -0.15
C ARG A 248 12.92 20.26 1.06
N ALA A 249 12.72 19.20 1.84
CA ALA A 249 11.93 19.27 3.06
C ALA A 249 12.53 20.25 4.10
N VAL A 250 13.86 20.24 4.24
CA VAL A 250 14.59 21.10 5.19
C VAL A 250 14.71 22.54 4.68
N HIS A 251 15.00 22.73 3.39
CA HIS A 251 15.37 24.06 2.85
C HIS A 251 14.28 24.77 2.06
N LYS A 252 13.31 24.05 1.51
CA LYS A 252 12.22 24.62 0.69
C LYS A 252 10.84 24.44 1.32
N HIS A 253 10.71 23.57 2.32
CA HIS A 253 9.46 23.29 3.07
C HIS A 253 8.24 23.00 2.17
N ASN A 254 8.48 22.38 1.01
CA ASN A 254 7.46 22.10 0.00
C ASN A 254 7.26 20.60 -0.25
N VAL A 255 7.52 19.76 0.76
CA VAL A 255 7.42 18.30 0.69
C VAL A 255 6.29 17.85 1.60
N SER A 256 5.40 16.99 1.12
CA SER A 256 4.30 16.47 1.91
C SER A 256 4.78 15.50 3.00
N GLU A 257 4.05 15.44 4.12
CA GLU A 257 4.31 14.49 5.21
C GLU A 257 4.28 13.03 4.74
N HIS A 258 3.39 12.69 3.81
CA HIS A 258 3.30 11.34 3.26
C HIS A 258 4.53 10.99 2.42
N LEU A 259 5.02 11.92 1.61
CA LEU A 259 6.24 11.74 0.81
C LEU A 259 7.47 11.60 1.72
N LEU A 260 7.54 12.39 2.81
CA LEU A 260 8.56 12.24 3.85
C LEU A 260 8.50 10.88 4.53
N ALA A 261 7.31 10.40 4.91
CA ALA A 261 7.13 9.11 5.54
C ALA A 261 7.60 7.96 4.63
N LEU A 262 7.28 7.99 3.33
CA LEU A 262 7.77 7.03 2.34
C LEU A 262 9.29 7.08 2.18
N ALA A 263 9.87 8.29 2.12
CA ALA A 263 11.31 8.47 1.99
C ALA A 263 12.08 7.92 3.20
N VAL A 264 11.58 8.20 4.41
CA VAL A 264 12.14 7.64 5.65
C VAL A 264 11.99 6.13 5.68
N PHE A 265 10.83 5.60 5.30
CA PHE A 265 10.58 4.15 5.27
C PHE A 265 11.53 3.42 4.32
N LEU A 266 11.73 3.93 3.10
CA LEU A 266 12.70 3.36 2.14
C LEU A 266 14.14 3.45 2.66
N LEU A 267 14.49 4.50 3.40
CA LEU A 267 15.80 4.62 4.03
C LEU A 267 15.98 3.64 5.19
N GLU A 268 14.97 3.46 6.04
CA GLU A 268 14.96 2.47 7.12
C GLU A 268 15.16 1.06 6.56
N MET A 269 14.42 0.71 5.50
CA MET A 269 14.57 -0.54 4.77
C MET A 269 15.99 -0.77 4.24
N ALA A 270 16.71 0.28 3.84
CA ALA A 270 18.07 0.17 3.31
C ALA A 270 19.14 -0.09 4.38
N VAL A 271 18.82 0.11 5.66
CA VAL A 271 19.75 -0.03 6.80
C VAL A 271 19.48 -1.30 7.62
N CYS A 272 18.27 -1.84 7.56
CA CYS A 272 17.85 -3.09 8.18
C CYS A 272 18.38 -4.33 7.44
#